data_AF-A0A258UJ73-F1
#
_entry.id   AF-A0A258UJ73-F1
#
_cell.length_a   1.000
_cell.length_b   1.000
_cell.length_c   1.000
_cell.angle_alpha   90.00
_cell.angle_beta   90.00
_cell.angle_gamma   90.00
#
_symmetry.space_group_name_H-M   'P 1'
#
loop_
_entity.id
_entity.type
_entity.pdbx_description
1 polymer ?
#
loop_
_entity_poly.entity_id
_entity_poly.type
_entity_poly.pdbx_seq_one_letter_code
_entity_poly.pdbx_strand_id
1 'polypeptide(L)'
;MSQQYHHSLVWFRRDLRDFDHAALYHALKHSAKVYCAFVFDRAILDQLPHREDRRVEFIWESVRELKSALQQQGGDLLILHAIAE
;
A
#
# COMPACT_ATOMS: atom_id res chain seq x y z
N MET A 1 -29.15 2.42 -1.08
CA MET A 1 -28.56 1.24 -1.76
C MET A 1 -27.07 1.26 -1.45
N SER A 2 -26.55 0.24 -0.77
CA SER A 2 -25.11 0.10 -0.55
C SER A 2 -24.43 -0.13 -1.89
N GLN A 3 -23.58 0.80 -2.32
CA GLN A 3 -22.74 0.61 -3.50
C GLN A 3 -21.82 -0.57 -3.23
N GLN A 4 -21.94 -1.64 -4.02
CA GLN A 4 -21.15 -2.85 -3.87
C GLN A 4 -20.30 -3.04 -5.12
N TYR A 5 -18.98 -2.99 -4.95
CA TYR A 5 -18.00 -3.12 -6.02
C TYR A 5 -17.56 -4.58 -6.15
N HIS A 6 -17.30 -5.04 -7.37
CA HIS A 6 -16.75 -6.39 -7.55
C HIS A 6 -15.29 -6.45 -7.10
N HIS A 7 -14.50 -5.42 -7.43
CA HIS A 7 -13.09 -5.31 -7.09
C HIS A 7 -12.76 -3.88 -6.67
N SER A 8 -11.88 -3.74 -5.69
CA SER A 8 -11.29 -2.46 -5.27
C SER A 8 -9.78 -2.57 -5.14
N LEU A 9 -9.10 -1.45 -5.39
CA LEU A 9 -7.67 -1.28 -5.14
C LEU A 9 -7.50 -0.27 -3.99
N VAL A 10 -6.80 -0.68 -2.94
CA VAL A 10 -6.30 0.20 -1.89
C VAL A 10 -4.83 0.45 -2.16
N TRP A 11 -4.52 1.67 -2.57
CA TRP A 11 -3.15 2.09 -2.86
C TRP A 11 -2.57 2.86 -1.67
N PHE A 12 -1.69 2.19 -0.93
CA PHE A 12 -0.94 2.76 0.17
C PHE A 12 0.18 3.65 -0.39
N ARG A 13 0.26 4.90 0.07
CA ARG A 13 1.28 5.88 -0.37
C ARG A 13 2.05 6.49 0.80
N ARG A 14 1.34 7.12 1.73
CA ARG A 14 1.92 7.78 2.91
C ARG A 14 1.48 7.14 4.22
N ASP A 15 0.24 6.68 4.25
CA ASP A 15 -0.31 5.98 5.40
C ASP A 15 -0.04 4.49 5.25
N LEU A 16 0.95 3.95 5.96
CA LEU A 16 1.43 2.57 5.83
C LEU A 16 0.97 1.71 7.02
N ARG A 17 -0.34 1.71 7.30
CA ARG A 17 -0.94 0.92 8.38
C ARG A 17 -2.24 0.27 7.93
N ASP A 18 -2.58 -0.86 8.55
CA ASP A 18 -3.80 -1.61 8.31
C ASP A 18 -4.90 -1.33 9.35
N PHE A 19 -4.59 -0.58 10.42
CA PHE A 19 -5.53 -0.14 11.43
C PHE A 19 -5.89 1.34 11.26
N ASP A 20 -7.12 1.70 11.67
CA ASP A 20 -7.65 3.07 11.53
C ASP A 20 -7.43 3.68 10.13
N HIS A 21 -7.63 2.85 9.10
CA HIS A 21 -7.39 3.20 7.70
C HIS A 21 -8.72 3.24 6.93
N ALA A 22 -9.33 4.43 6.85
CA ALA A 22 -10.66 4.62 6.29
C ALA A 22 -10.85 4.01 4.89
N ALA A 23 -9.89 4.21 3.96
CA ALA A 23 -10.03 3.67 2.61
C ALA A 23 -10.04 2.13 2.57
N LEU A 24 -9.23 1.48 3.42
CA LEU A 24 -9.19 0.03 3.56
C LEU A 24 -10.50 -0.47 4.17
N TYR A 25 -11.00 0.19 5.23
CA TYR A 25 -12.30 -0.10 5.82
C TYR A 25 -13.43 -0.05 4.79
N HIS A 26 -13.52 1.03 4.03
CA HIS A 26 -14.56 1.19 3.02
C HIS A 26 -14.40 0.16 1.89
N ALA A 27 -13.19 -0.10 1.42
CA ALA A 27 -12.94 -1.10 0.38
C ALA A 27 -13.37 -2.51 0.83
N LEU A 28 -12.99 -2.94 2.03
CA LEU A 28 -13.34 -4.24 2.59
C LEU A 28 -14.85 -4.39 2.84
N LYS A 29 -15.51 -3.32 3.28
CA LYS A 29 -16.96 -3.35 3.58
C LYS A 29 -17.83 -3.40 2.31
N HIS A 30 -17.36 -2.82 1.21
CA HIS A 30 -18.17 -2.60 0.02
C HIS A 30 -17.68 -3.37 -1.20
N SER A 31 -16.64 -4.20 -1.10
CA SER A 31 -16.07 -4.91 -2.25
C SER A 31 -16.02 -6.41 -2.04
N ALA A 32 -16.30 -7.20 -3.08
CA ALA A 32 -16.14 -8.65 -3.02
C ALA A 32 -14.65 -9.07 -2.96
N LYS A 33 -13.75 -8.27 -3.54
CA LYS A 33 -12.30 -8.49 -3.47
C LYS A 33 -11.54 -7.17 -3.40
N VAL A 34 -10.55 -7.11 -2.52
CA VAL A 34 -9.66 -5.94 -2.35
C VAL A 34 -8.24 -6.34 -2.68
N TYR A 35 -7.57 -5.52 -3.48
CA TYR A 35 -6.14 -5.60 -3.73
C TYR A 35 -5.47 -4.46 -2.95
N CYS A 36 -4.43 -4.79 -2.18
CA CYS A 36 -3.61 -3.81 -1.50
C CYS A 36 -2.31 -3.64 -2.29
N ALA A 37 -1.91 -2.40 -2.57
CA ALA A 37 -0.69 -2.12 -3.31
C ALA A 37 0.11 -0.99 -2.69
N PHE A 38 1.43 -1.10 -2.77
CA PHE A 38 2.40 -0.04 -2.54
C PHE A 38 3.36 0.02 -3.73
N VAL A 39 3.73 1.23 -4.16
CA VAL A 39 4.68 1.44 -5.25
C VAL A 39 5.87 2.25 -4.76
N PHE A 40 7.05 1.67 -4.87
CA PHE A 40 8.31 2.40 -4.85
C PHE A 40 8.40 3.22 -6.14
N ASP A 41 7.96 4.47 -6.06
CA ASP A 41 7.78 5.33 -7.23
C ASP A 41 9.11 5.84 -7.76
N ARG A 42 9.46 5.47 -8.99
CA ARG A 42 10.68 5.91 -9.66
C ARG A 42 10.71 7.41 -9.89
N ALA A 43 9.56 8.06 -10.09
CA ALA A 43 9.52 9.53 -10.22
C ALA A 43 10.08 10.22 -8.97
N ILE A 44 9.94 9.61 -7.79
CA ILE A 44 10.49 10.10 -6.52
C ILE A 44 11.92 9.58 -6.31
N LEU A 45 12.12 8.27 -6.48
CA LEU A 45 13.40 7.61 -6.16
C LEU A 45 14.54 8.09 -7.07
N ASP A 46 14.27 8.32 -8.36
CA ASP A 46 15.29 8.75 -9.31
C ASP A 46 15.76 10.20 -9.05
N GLN A 47 15.01 10.97 -8.26
CA GLN A 47 15.38 12.34 -7.85
C GLN A 47 16.20 12.37 -6.55
N LEU A 48 16.39 11.23 -5.87
CA LEU A 48 17.16 11.19 -4.64
C LEU A 48 18.65 11.42 -4.93
N PRO A 49 19.34 12.26 -4.12
CA PRO A 49 20.75 12.59 -4.35
C PRO A 49 21.67 11.38 -4.15
N HIS A 50 21.25 10.42 -3.33
CA HIS A 50 21.99 9.21 -3.01
C HIS A 50 21.06 8.01 -2.99
N ARG A 51 21.56 6.85 -3.44
CA ARG A 51 20.81 5.58 -3.41
C ARG A 51 20.61 5.03 -2.00
N GLU A 52 21.50 5.39 -1.07
CA GLU A 52 21.50 4.95 0.33
C GLU A 52 20.74 5.94 1.25
N ASP A 53 19.62 6.47 0.77
CA ASP A 53 18.82 7.39 1.57
C ASP A 53 18.10 6.63 2.71
N ARG A 54 18.40 6.98 3.96
CA ARG A 54 17.82 6.33 5.15
C ARG A 54 16.29 6.42 5.20
N ARG A 55 15.67 7.37 4.51
CA ARG A 55 14.21 7.46 4.40
C ARG A 55 13.64 6.30 3.58
N VAL A 56 14.36 5.83 2.56
CA VAL A 56 13.95 4.68 1.75
C VAL A 56 14.00 3.41 2.58
N GLU A 57 15.05 3.22 3.38
CA GLU A 57 15.15 2.10 4.32
C GLU A 57 14.02 2.12 5.35
N PHE A 58 13.72 3.28 5.94
CA PHE A 58 12.59 3.43 6.86
C PHE A 58 11.25 3.07 6.20
N ILE A 59 10.99 3.57 4.99
CA ILE A 59 9.78 3.24 4.23
C ILE A 59 9.73 1.74 3.94
N TRP A 60 10.84 1.12 3.57
CA TRP A 60 10.91 -0.32 3.31
C TRP A 60 10.52 -1.14 4.54
N GLU A 61 11.03 -0.81 5.71
CA GLU A 61 10.64 -1.50 6.95
C GLU A 61 9.16 -1.30 7.27
N SER A 62 8.60 -0.08 7.11
CA SER A 62 7.16 0.16 7.27
C SER A 62 6.31 -0.65 6.26
N VAL A 63 6.75 -0.75 5.00
CA VAL A 63 6.08 -1.56 3.97
C VAL A 63 6.12 -3.05 4.32
N ARG A 64 7.23 -3.54 4.87
CA ARG A 64 7.37 -4.93 5.33
C ARG A 64 6.46 -5.24 6.50
N GLU A 65 6.38 -4.34 7.48
CA GLU A 65 5.46 -4.46 8.62
C GLU A 65 4.01 -4.51 8.14
N LEU A 66 3.60 -3.58 7.27
CA LEU A 66 2.26 -3.58 6.68
C LEU A 66 1.96 -4.86 5.90
N LYS A 67 2.89 -5.34 5.07
CA LYS A 67 2.72 -6.59 4.33
C LYS A 67 2.50 -7.77 5.28
N SER A 68 3.32 -7.88 6.33
CA SER A 68 3.17 -8.91 7.35
C SER A 68 1.82 -8.83 8.05
N ALA A 69 1.37 -7.63 8.43
CA ALA A 69 0.08 -7.43 9.09
C ALA A 69 -1.09 -7.86 8.18
N LEU A 70 -1.08 -7.47 6.91
CA LEU A 70 -2.09 -7.89 5.92
C LEU A 70 -2.08 -9.41 5.70
N GLN A 71 -0.90 -10.04 5.64
CA GLN A 71 -0.77 -11.50 5.51
C GLN A 71 -1.33 -12.25 6.71
N GLN A 72 -1.14 -11.75 7.93
CA GLN A 72 -1.72 -12.34 9.14
C GLN A 72 -3.26 -12.30 9.13
N GLN A 73 -3.86 -11.34 8.41
CA GLN A 73 -5.31 -11.24 8.20
C GLN A 73 -5.80 -11.99 6.95
N GLY A 74 -4.95 -12.77 6.28
CA GLY A 74 -5.30 -13.56 5.10
C GLY A 74 -5.27 -12.79 3.77
N GLY A 75 -4.78 -11.55 3.78
CA GLY A 75 -4.53 -10.74 2.58
C GLY A 75 -3.06 -10.78 2.13
N ASP A 76 -2.69 -9.84 1.26
CA ASP A 76 -1.29 -9.58 0.94
C ASP A 76 -1.11 -8.14 0.43
N LEU A 77 0.13 -7.65 0.42
CA LEU A 77 0.51 -6.37 -0.18
C LEU A 77 1.31 -6.61 -1.48
N LEU A 78 0.79 -6.10 -2.59
CA LEU A 78 1.53 -5.98 -3.84
C LEU A 78 2.57 -4.88 -3.70
N ILE A 79 3.85 -5.22 -3.81
CA ILE A 79 4.95 -4.26 -3.78
C ILE A 79 5.51 -4.15 -5.19
N LEU A 80 5.45 -2.96 -5.75
CA LEU A 80 5.86 -2.67 -7.12
C LEU A 80 6.96 -1.62 -7.14
N HIS A 81 7.75 -1.62 -8.22
CA HIS A 81 8.75 -0.59 -8.51
C HIS A 81 8.51 -0.07 -9.94
N ALA A 82 7.88 1.08 -10.05
CA ALA A 82 7.36 1.64 -11.31
C ALA A 82 7.22 3.16 -11.21
N ILE A 83 6.82 3.81 -12.30
CA ILE A 83 6.33 5.19 -12.25
C ILE A 83 4.86 5.14 -11.82
N ALA A 84 4.50 5.87 -10.78
CA ALA A 84 3.14 5.92 -10.24
C ALA A 84 2.63 7.35 -10.01
N GLU A 85 3.22 8.33 -10.71
CA GLU A 85 2.78 9.74 -10.69
C GLU A 85 1.34 9.93 -11.19
#